data_AF-A0A0G1QAU6-F1
#
_entry.id   AF-A0A0G1QAU6-F1
#
_cell.length_a   1.000
_cell.length_b   1.000
_cell.length_c   1.000
_cell.angle_alpha   90.00
_cell.angle_beta   90.00
_cell.angle_gamma   90.00
#
_symmetry.space_group_name_H-M   'P 1'
#
loop_
_entity.id
_entity.type
_entity.pdbx_description
1 polymer ?
#
loop_
_entity_poly.entity_id
_entity_poly.type
_entity_poly.pdbx_seq_one_letter_code
_entity_poly.pdbx_strand_id
1 'polypeptide(L)'
;MLQLTSDRLLVATFEELDEMDKFIPKPGQIDFTHARWSPVINCAVKYRDKILLVERSPELNLYPGYWNGISGFLDDQRSLEEKVKDELQEEIRIGEEHIKSIHQGKIFDQEAPEYKKIWIVHPVLVEVDTDKITLN
;
A
#
# COMPACT_ATOMS: atom_id res chain seq x y z
N MET A 1 -33.42 42.17 -3.33
CA MET A 1 -33.31 42.13 -4.80
C MET A 1 -31.88 42.48 -5.16
N LEU A 2 -31.10 41.46 -5.52
CA LEU A 2 -29.87 41.50 -6.32
C LEU A 2 -29.67 40.05 -6.76
N GLN A 3 -29.79 39.80 -8.06
CA GLN A 3 -29.63 38.48 -8.69
C GLN A 3 -28.16 38.07 -8.67
N LEU A 4 -27.88 36.83 -8.30
CA LEU A 4 -26.64 36.13 -8.62
C LEU A 4 -26.96 35.12 -9.72
N THR A 5 -26.31 35.29 -10.86
CA THR A 5 -26.42 34.48 -12.07
C THR A 5 -25.42 33.32 -12.07
N SER A 6 -25.84 32.24 -12.71
CA SER A 6 -25.01 31.20 -13.35
C SER A 6 -24.49 30.06 -12.48
N ASP A 7 -25.33 29.04 -12.35
CA ASP A 7 -25.10 27.70 -12.89
C ASP A 7 -23.65 27.21 -12.96
N ARG A 8 -23.27 26.43 -11.94
CA ARG A 8 -22.70 25.08 -12.08
C ARG A 8 -22.77 24.39 -10.72
N LEU A 9 -23.99 24.00 -10.35
CA LEU A 9 -24.16 22.90 -9.40
C LEU A 9 -23.68 21.65 -10.16
N LEU A 10 -22.46 21.19 -9.89
CA LEU A 10 -22.05 19.83 -10.25
C LEU A 10 -22.89 18.89 -9.37
N VAL A 11 -24.12 18.63 -9.78
CA VAL A 11 -24.81 17.42 -9.36
C VAL A 11 -24.20 16.32 -10.22
N ALA A 12 -23.01 15.87 -9.83
CA ALA A 12 -22.53 14.60 -10.33
C ALA A 12 -23.56 13.56 -9.89
N THR A 13 -24.14 12.82 -10.84
CA THR A 13 -24.95 11.65 -10.47
C THR A 13 -24.06 10.70 -9.65
N PHE A 14 -24.65 9.84 -8.80
CA PHE A 14 -23.86 8.83 -8.07
C PHE A 14 -22.99 7.97 -9.00
N GLU A 15 -23.37 7.85 -10.28
CA GLU A 15 -22.63 7.16 -11.33
C GLU A 15 -21.40 7.96 -11.82
N GLU A 16 -21.45 9.29 -11.85
CA GLU A 16 -20.34 10.16 -12.29
C GLU A 16 -19.24 10.31 -11.22
N LEU A 17 -19.57 10.10 -9.93
CA LEU A 17 -18.57 10.04 -8.85
C LEU A 17 -17.80 8.71 -8.80
N ASP A 18 -18.36 7.64 -9.37
CA ASP A 18 -17.76 6.29 -9.44
C ASP A 18 -16.74 6.16 -10.60
N GLU A 19 -16.68 7.16 -11.48
CA GLU A 19 -15.77 7.25 -12.63
C GLU A 19 -14.40 7.86 -12.27
N MET A 20 -14.28 8.54 -11.13
CA MET A 20 -13.04 9.22 -10.73
C MET A 20 -12.16 8.24 -9.95
N ASP A 21 -11.04 7.85 -10.58
CA ASP A 21 -10.00 6.93 -10.11
C ASP A 21 -10.32 5.42 -10.16
N LYS A 22 -10.84 4.96 -11.30
CA LYS A 22 -10.75 3.52 -11.64
C LYS A 22 -9.28 3.11 -11.69
N PHE A 23 -8.85 2.32 -10.72
CA PHE A 23 -7.55 1.65 -10.73
C PHE A 23 -7.40 0.85 -12.02
N ILE A 24 -6.31 1.09 -12.76
CA ILE A 24 -5.97 0.35 -13.98
C ILE A 24 -4.77 -0.54 -13.66
N PRO A 25 -4.94 -1.88 -13.56
CA PRO A 25 -3.82 -2.78 -13.27
C PRO A 25 -2.78 -2.72 -14.39
N LYS A 26 -1.50 -2.74 -14.01
CA LYS A 26 -0.38 -2.90 -14.96
C LYS A 26 -0.46 -4.29 -15.62
N PRO A 27 0.14 -4.50 -16.80
CA PRO A 27 0.19 -5.83 -17.42
C PRO A 27 0.76 -6.88 -16.47
N GLY A 28 0.00 -7.96 -16.23
CA GLY A 28 0.37 -9.04 -15.31
C GLY A 28 0.01 -8.79 -13.83
N GLN A 29 -0.51 -7.61 -13.49
CA GLN A 29 -1.00 -7.28 -12.16
C GLN A 29 -2.44 -7.78 -11.97
N ILE A 30 -2.70 -8.38 -10.83
CA ILE A 30 -4.00 -8.87 -10.39
C ILE A 30 -4.77 -7.70 -9.80
N ASP A 31 -5.98 -7.45 -10.29
CA ASP A 31 -6.86 -6.44 -9.73
C ASP A 31 -7.59 -6.98 -8.50
N PHE A 32 -7.22 -6.48 -7.32
CA PHE A 32 -7.87 -6.81 -6.05
C PHE A 32 -8.96 -5.81 -5.64
N THR A 33 -9.30 -4.81 -6.46
CA THR A 33 -10.23 -3.72 -6.09
C THR A 33 -11.54 -4.27 -5.48
N HIS A 34 -12.19 -5.22 -6.17
CA HIS A 34 -13.44 -5.83 -5.72
C HIS A 34 -13.28 -7.21 -5.05
N ALA A 35 -12.04 -7.67 -4.85
CA ALA A 35 -11.78 -8.92 -4.16
C ALA A 35 -12.04 -8.77 -2.65
N ARG A 36 -12.71 -9.78 -2.06
CA ARG A 36 -12.91 -9.87 -0.60
C ARG A 36 -11.62 -10.27 0.12
N TRP A 37 -10.83 -11.17 -0.46
CA TRP A 37 -9.57 -11.64 0.11
C TRP A 37 -8.42 -11.08 -0.71
N SER A 38 -7.49 -10.39 -0.06
CA SER A 38 -6.38 -9.72 -0.74
C SER A 38 -5.07 -10.03 -0.03
N PRO A 39 -4.14 -10.75 -0.67
CA PRO A 39 -2.83 -11.04 -0.10
C PRO A 39 -1.93 -9.80 -0.16
N VAL A 40 -1.26 -9.51 0.95
CA VAL A 40 -0.38 -8.35 1.10
C VAL A 40 0.87 -8.73 1.87
N ILE A 41 1.98 -8.06 1.59
CA ILE A 41 3.14 -8.04 2.48
C ILE A 41 3.02 -6.88 3.47
N ASN A 42 3.55 -7.09 4.67
CA ASN A 42 3.82 -6.01 5.61
C ASN A 42 5.22 -6.21 6.21
N CYS A 43 6.13 -5.31 5.84
CA CYS A 43 7.54 -5.38 6.18
C CYS A 43 7.83 -4.48 7.38
N ALA A 44 8.24 -5.11 8.48
CA ALA A 44 8.96 -4.42 9.54
C ALA A 44 10.43 -4.29 9.12
N VAL A 45 10.85 -3.09 8.74
CA VAL A 45 12.24 -2.81 8.35
C VAL A 45 13.04 -2.43 9.59
N LYS A 46 14.10 -3.19 9.88
CA LYS A 46 14.91 -3.10 11.08
C LYS A 46 16.31 -2.61 10.75
N TYR A 47 16.73 -1.54 11.43
CA TYR A 47 18.12 -1.10 11.46
C TYR A 47 18.61 -1.14 12.91
N ARG A 48 19.51 -2.08 13.23
CA ARG A 48 20.01 -2.32 14.60
C ARG A 48 18.84 -2.59 15.57
N ASP A 49 18.63 -1.71 16.54
CA ASP A 49 17.59 -1.79 17.57
C ASP A 49 16.31 -1.00 17.21
N LYS A 50 16.26 -0.41 16.01
CA LYS A 50 15.14 0.41 15.55
C LYS A 50 14.30 -0.30 14.50
N ILE A 51 13.00 -0.04 14.52
CA ILE A 51 12.04 -0.43 13.48
C ILE A 51 11.53 0.84 12.80
N LEU A 52 11.50 0.84 11.47
CA LEU A 52 10.91 1.90 10.68
C LEU A 52 9.38 1.83 10.75
N LEU A 53 8.75 2.97 10.99
CA LEU A 53 7.32 3.19 10.77
C LEU A 53 7.18 4.37 9.82
N VAL A 54 6.26 4.26 8.86
CA VAL A 54 5.93 5.31 7.90
C VAL A 54 4.47 5.68 8.04
N GLU A 55 4.14 6.96 7.89
CA GLU A 55 2.75 7.42 7.82
C GLU A 55 2.28 7.34 6.36
N ARG A 56 1.14 6.69 6.13
CA ARG A 56 0.55 6.55 4.80
C ARG A 56 0.04 7.90 4.29
N SER A 57 0.30 8.20 3.01
CA SER A 57 -0.19 9.43 2.39
C SER A 57 -1.71 9.60 2.58
N PRO A 58 -2.18 10.82 2.89
CA PRO A 58 -3.61 11.10 3.02
C PRO A 58 -4.38 10.94 1.70
N GLU A 59 -3.69 10.84 0.57
CA GLU A 59 -4.27 10.67 -0.76
C GLU A 59 -4.57 9.19 -1.10
N LEU A 60 -4.18 8.24 -0.25
CA LEU A 60 -4.39 6.82 -0.50
C LEU A 60 -5.82 6.38 -0.16
N ASN A 61 -6.39 5.52 -1.01
CA ASN A 61 -7.72 4.92 -0.82
C ASN A 61 -7.80 4.00 0.41
N LEU A 62 -6.68 3.44 0.85
CA LEU A 62 -6.61 2.49 1.96
C LEU A 62 -5.76 3.07 3.09
N TYR A 63 -6.35 3.17 4.28
CA TYR A 63 -5.73 3.65 5.52
C TYR A 63 -4.97 4.99 5.38
N PRO A 64 -5.59 6.06 4.84
CA PRO A 64 -4.93 7.37 4.72
C PRO A 64 -4.55 7.93 6.10
N GLY A 65 -3.29 8.36 6.29
CA GLY A 65 -2.78 8.93 7.55
C GLY A 65 -2.47 7.92 8.66
N TYR A 66 -2.50 6.61 8.38
CA TYR A 66 -2.16 5.58 9.37
C TYR A 66 -0.65 5.30 9.38
N TRP A 67 -0.10 5.00 10.55
CA TRP A 67 1.24 4.45 10.69
C TRP A 67 1.30 2.99 10.25
N ASN A 68 2.31 2.63 9.47
CA ASN A 68 2.46 1.30 8.89
C ASN A 68 3.95 0.91 8.74
N GLY A 69 4.19 -0.37 8.49
CA GLY A 69 5.42 -0.84 7.84
C GLY A 69 5.37 -0.59 6.32
N ILE A 70 6.41 -1.05 5.61
CA ILE A 70 6.43 -1.02 4.14
C ILE A 70 5.50 -2.13 3.64
N SER A 71 4.56 -1.83 2.76
CA SER A 71 3.48 -2.77 2.44
C SER A 71 3.10 -2.74 0.98
N GLY A 72 2.85 -3.90 0.41
CA GLY A 72 2.45 -4.03 -0.99
C GLY A 72 1.48 -5.18 -1.18
N PHE A 73 0.71 -5.14 -2.26
CA PHE A 73 -0.11 -6.28 -2.67
C PHE A 73 0.77 -7.40 -3.24
N LEU A 74 0.40 -8.65 -2.97
CA LEU A 74 0.95 -9.80 -3.69
C LEU A 74 0.10 -10.03 -4.95
N ASP A 75 0.26 -9.12 -5.90
CA ASP A 75 -0.60 -8.91 -7.05
C ASP A 75 0.04 -9.30 -8.38
N ASP A 76 1.11 -10.07 -8.39
CA ASP A 76 1.71 -10.56 -9.62
C ASP A 76 2.41 -11.91 -9.38
N GLN A 77 3.28 -12.31 -10.31
CA GLN A 77 3.99 -13.60 -10.26
C GLN A 77 5.36 -13.51 -9.57
N ARG A 78 5.72 -12.37 -8.98
CA ARG A 78 6.97 -12.22 -8.23
C ARG A 78 6.94 -13.08 -6.98
N SER A 79 8.11 -13.61 -6.62
CA SER A 79 8.30 -14.23 -5.32
C SER A 79 8.13 -13.20 -4.19
N LEU A 80 7.89 -13.70 -2.98
CA LEU A 80 7.82 -12.85 -1.78
C LEU A 80 9.08 -11.99 -1.63
N GLU A 81 10.26 -12.55 -1.87
CA GLU A 81 11.53 -11.84 -1.74
C GLU A 81 11.67 -10.72 -2.77
N GLU A 82 11.33 -10.98 -4.03
CA GLU A 82 11.31 -9.96 -5.09
C GLU A 82 10.33 -8.84 -4.77
N LYS A 83 9.11 -9.18 -4.31
CA LYS A 83 8.12 -8.17 -3.91
C LYS A 83 8.62 -7.31 -2.74
N VAL A 84 9.25 -7.90 -1.73
CA VAL A 84 9.84 -7.16 -0.60
C VAL A 84 10.91 -6.18 -1.10
N LYS A 85 11.81 -6.62 -1.99
CA LYS A 85 12.86 -5.76 -2.58
C LYS A 85 12.27 -4.60 -3.37
N ASP A 86 11.27 -4.89 -4.21
CA ASP A 86 10.60 -3.88 -5.04
C ASP A 86 9.91 -2.81 -4.17
N GLU A 87 9.16 -3.21 -3.14
CA GLU A 87 8.46 -2.26 -2.25
C GLU A 87 9.44 -1.43 -1.40
N LEU A 88 10.54 -2.02 -0.91
CA LEU A 88 11.58 -1.26 -0.21
C LEU A 88 12.25 -0.22 -1.13
N GLN A 89 12.49 -0.58 -2.39
CA GLN A 89 13.05 0.36 -3.37
C GLN A 89 12.03 1.45 -3.76
N GLU A 90 10.77 1.08 -3.94
CA GLU A 90 9.69 1.98 -4.37
C GLU A 90 9.26 2.96 -3.27
N GLU A 91 9.13 2.53 -2.02
CA GLU A 91 8.63 3.41 -0.95
C GLU A 91 9.75 4.18 -0.23
N ILE A 92 10.93 3.57 -0.05
CA ILE A 92 11.99 4.14 0.83
C ILE A 92 13.38 4.21 0.20
N ARG A 93 13.52 3.82 -1.08
CA ARG A 93 14.78 3.84 -1.86
C ARG A 93 15.90 3.01 -1.21
N ILE A 94 15.54 1.93 -0.51
CA ILE A 94 16.53 0.95 -0.04
C ILE A 94 16.73 -0.11 -1.13
N GLY A 95 17.93 -0.14 -1.70
CA GLY A 95 18.35 -1.16 -2.66
C GLY A 95 18.68 -2.50 -2.00
N GLU A 96 18.72 -3.56 -2.80
CA GLU A 96 19.00 -4.92 -2.32
C GLU A 96 20.37 -5.07 -1.67
N GLU A 97 21.34 -4.24 -2.05
CA GLU A 97 22.69 -4.22 -1.49
C GLU A 97 22.72 -3.88 0.00
N HIS A 98 21.66 -3.24 0.50
CA HIS A 98 21.50 -2.84 1.89
C HIS A 98 20.70 -3.85 2.73
N ILE A 99 20.14 -4.89 2.10
CA ILE A 99 19.33 -5.91 2.77
C ILE A 99 20.24 -7.02 3.27
N LYS A 100 20.28 -7.21 4.60
CA LYS A 100 21.04 -8.30 5.24
C LYS A 100 20.27 -9.60 5.30
N SER A 101 18.97 -9.52 5.58
CA SER A 101 18.11 -10.70 5.64
C SER A 101 16.64 -10.35 5.47
N ILE A 102 15.88 -11.34 4.99
CA ILE A 102 14.44 -11.32 4.83
C ILE A 102 13.89 -12.55 5.54
N HIS A 103 13.02 -12.35 6.53
CA HIS A 103 12.42 -13.43 7.31
C HIS A 103 10.90 -13.30 7.30
N GLN A 104 10.22 -14.26 6.67
CA GLN A 104 8.76 -14.32 6.71
C GLN A 104 8.29 -14.83 8.08
N GLY A 105 7.35 -14.10 8.68
CA GLY A 105 6.63 -14.53 9.87
C GLY A 105 5.45 -15.45 9.54
N LYS A 106 4.68 -15.79 10.57
CA LYS A 106 3.45 -16.57 10.39
C LYS A 106 2.39 -15.73 9.68
N ILE A 107 1.87 -16.24 8.56
CA ILE A 107 0.75 -15.64 7.84
C ILE A 107 -0.51 -15.62 8.72
N PHE A 108 -1.27 -14.54 8.66
CA PHE A 108 -2.55 -14.40 9.36
C PHE A 108 -3.54 -13.58 8.53
N ASP A 109 -4.82 -13.74 8.85
CA ASP A 109 -5.91 -12.98 8.28
C ASP A 109 -6.26 -11.77 9.15
N GLN A 110 -6.58 -10.64 8.51
CA GLN A 110 -7.04 -9.42 9.17
C GLN A 110 -8.33 -8.93 8.54
N GLU A 111 -9.42 -8.96 9.30
CA GLU A 111 -10.70 -8.38 8.90
C GLU A 111 -10.62 -6.85 8.83
N ALA A 112 -11.11 -6.30 7.73
CA ALA A 112 -11.16 -4.87 7.46
C ALA A 112 -12.53 -4.48 6.89
N PRO A 113 -13.57 -4.42 7.75
CA PRO A 113 -14.96 -4.22 7.29
C PRO A 113 -15.18 -2.90 6.56
N GLU A 114 -14.51 -1.82 6.98
CA GLU A 114 -14.57 -0.50 6.35
C GLU A 114 -14.18 -0.53 4.86
N TYR A 115 -13.18 -1.36 4.54
CA TYR A 115 -12.69 -1.56 3.17
C TYR A 115 -13.35 -2.73 2.46
N LYS A 116 -14.33 -3.39 3.10
CA LYS A 116 -14.97 -4.63 2.62
C LYS A 116 -13.96 -5.72 2.28
N LYS A 117 -12.81 -5.78 2.99
CA LYS A 117 -11.73 -6.73 2.74
C LYS A 117 -11.37 -7.61 3.93
N ILE A 118 -10.68 -8.70 3.64
CA ILE A 118 -9.86 -9.50 4.54
C ILE A 118 -8.46 -9.52 3.93
N TRP A 119 -7.49 -8.99 4.68
CA TRP A 119 -6.09 -9.05 4.28
C TRP A 119 -5.53 -10.42 4.65
N ILE A 120 -4.92 -11.12 3.69
CA ILE A 120 -4.02 -12.23 3.99
C ILE A 120 -2.64 -11.62 4.16
N VAL A 121 -2.25 -11.37 5.41
CA VAL A 121 -1.01 -10.67 5.73
C VAL A 121 0.14 -11.67 5.73
N HIS A 122 1.13 -11.39 4.88
CA HIS A 122 2.44 -12.01 4.89
C HIS A 122 3.39 -11.08 5.65
N PRO A 123 3.53 -11.20 6.99
CA PRO A 123 4.44 -10.35 7.73
C PRO A 123 5.88 -10.72 7.40
N VAL A 124 6.74 -9.73 7.23
CA VAL A 124 8.16 -9.90 6.90
C VAL A 124 9.00 -9.02 7.82
N LEU A 125 10.04 -9.59 8.42
CA LEU A 125 11.11 -8.82 9.05
C LEU A 125 12.25 -8.68 8.04
N VAL A 126 12.61 -7.44 7.72
CA VAL A 126 13.73 -7.13 6.83
C VAL A 126 14.81 -6.44 7.66
N GLU A 127 16.00 -7.02 7.76
CA GLU A 127 17.13 -6.36 8.43
C GLU A 127 18.00 -5.65 7.40
N VAL A 128 18.30 -4.37 7.63
CA VAL A 128 19.09 -3.52 6.74
C VAL A 128 20.36 -3.01 7.41
N ASP A 129 21.33 -2.59 6.60
CA ASP A 129 22.62 -2.05 7.07
C ASP A 129 22.73 -0.52 7.01
N THR A 130 21.67 0.16 6.56
CA THR A 130 21.57 1.62 6.45
C THR A 130 20.27 2.12 7.08
N ASP A 131 20.32 3.33 7.65
CA ASP A 131 19.15 4.10 8.11
C ASP A 131 18.84 5.30 7.20
N LYS A 132 19.57 5.44 6.09
CA LYS A 132 19.32 6.47 5.08
C LYS A 132 18.17 6.02 4.18
N ILE A 133 17.04 6.69 4.30
CA ILE A 133 15.85 6.46 3.49
C ILE A 133 15.42 7.74 2.78
N THR A 134 14.67 7.59 1.70
CA THR A 134 13.95 8.69 1.04
C THR A 134 12.55 8.19 0.71
N LEU A 135 11.54 8.84 1.29
CA LEU A 135 10.14 8.52 1.02
C LEU A 135 9.77 8.96 -0.40
N ASN A 136 9.00 8.12 -1.08
CA ASN A 136 8.37 8.43 -2.36
C ASN A 136 7.16 9.34 -2.20
#